data_AF-A0A6A9SNJ4-F1
#
_entry.id   AF-A0A6A9SNJ4-F1
#
_cell.length_a   1.000
_cell.length_b   1.000
_cell.length_c   1.000
_cell.angle_alpha   90.00
_cell.angle_beta   90.00
_cell.angle_gamma   90.00
#
_symmetry.space_group_name_H-M   'P 1'
#
loop_
_entity.id
_entity.type
_entity.pdbx_description
1 polymer ?
#
loop_
_entity_poly.entity_id
_entity_poly.type
_entity_poly.pdbx_seq_one_letter_code
_entity_poly.pdbx_strand_id
1 'polypeptide(L)'
;MSREDGPVFIRRKFTIPEPQDAVLVNLADRHYQGNVSLCLRAAIEDHRESLNGQGKLATQRLAGQVDSIRIQQEEILDEITEIRGEILEVPQDEIASSKRLGMSDEMWRLYSRMNEAKRPLRVDDLIEQLELPLSRVQPALGQLIDQAYVVEIEEGSHRYGLPGYCQTGGFNE
;
A
#
# COMPACT_ATOMS: atom_id res chain seq x y z
N MET A 1 20.70 -54.06 38.10
CA MET A 1 21.30 -53.31 36.97
C MET A 1 20.55 -53.76 35.72
N SER A 2 19.50 -53.03 35.34
CA SER A 2 18.77 -53.30 34.11
C SER A 2 19.61 -52.77 32.96
N ARG A 3 20.06 -53.66 32.07
CA ARG A 3 20.63 -53.23 30.78
C ARG A 3 19.47 -52.60 30.01
N GLU A 4 19.57 -51.31 29.73
CA GLU A 4 18.72 -50.67 28.73
C GLU A 4 19.04 -51.34 27.39
N ASP A 5 18.15 -52.21 26.92
CA ASP A 5 18.20 -52.73 25.56
C ASP A 5 18.04 -51.52 24.63
N GLY A 6 19.14 -51.17 23.95
CA GLY A 6 19.13 -50.14 22.92
C GLY A 6 18.17 -50.51 21.79
N PRO A 7 17.73 -49.54 20.98
CA PRO A 7 16.81 -49.81 19.89
C PRO A 7 17.37 -50.89 18.94
N VAL A 8 16.60 -51.96 18.75
CA VAL A 8 16.95 -53.05 17.84
C VAL A 8 16.59 -52.64 16.42
N PHE A 9 17.58 -52.72 15.52
CA PHE A 9 17.42 -52.36 14.12
C PHE A 9 17.54 -53.60 13.23
N ILE A 10 16.64 -53.70 12.26
CA ILE A 10 16.66 -54.75 11.25
C ILE A 10 17.30 -54.19 9.98
N ARG A 11 18.34 -54.90 9.51
CA ARG A 11 19.06 -54.56 8.29
C ARG A 11 18.53 -55.40 7.12
N ARG A 12 17.82 -54.74 6.19
CA ARG A 12 17.47 -55.29 4.86
C ARG A 12 18.37 -54.64 3.80
N LYS A 13 17.78 -54.12 2.72
CA LYS A 13 18.43 -53.17 1.79
C LYS A 13 18.61 -51.77 2.41
N PHE A 14 17.90 -51.49 3.49
CA PHE A 14 17.96 -50.29 4.30
C PHE A 14 17.75 -50.70 5.78
N THR A 15 18.12 -49.83 6.71
CA THR A 15 18.08 -50.12 8.15
C THR A 15 16.87 -49.42 8.76
N ILE A 16 15.99 -50.18 9.42
CA ILE A 16 14.83 -49.64 10.13
C ILE A 16 14.70 -50.25 11.52
N PRO A 17 14.10 -49.54 12.49
CA PRO A 17 13.72 -50.09 13.78
C PRO A 17 12.84 -51.34 13.62
N GLU A 18 13.08 -52.35 14.46
CA GLU A 18 12.28 -53.58 14.52
C GLU A 18 10.75 -53.36 14.55
N PRO A 19 10.18 -52.44 15.38
CA PRO A 19 8.73 -52.23 15.38
C PRO A 19 8.20 -51.73 14.02
N GLN A 20 8.99 -50.96 13.28
CA GLN A 20 8.62 -50.47 11.96
C GLN A 20 8.75 -51.56 10.90
N ASP A 21 9.74 -52.45 11.03
CA ASP A 21 9.87 -53.62 10.17
C ASP A 21 8.69 -54.58 10.35
N ALA A 22 8.29 -54.83 11.61
CA ALA A 22 7.15 -55.69 11.91
C ALA A 22 5.85 -55.18 11.28
N VAL A 23 5.61 -53.86 11.34
CA VAL A 23 4.47 -53.22 10.71
C VAL A 23 4.56 -53.34 9.17
N LEU A 24 5.74 -53.10 8.61
CA LEU A 24 5.96 -53.20 7.16
C LEU A 24 5.75 -54.62 6.62
N VAL A 25 6.25 -55.63 7.34
CA VAL A 25 6.04 -57.04 7.00
C VAL A 25 4.56 -57.40 7.10
N ASN A 26 3.89 -56.97 8.16
CA ASN A 26 2.45 -57.23 8.34
C ASN A 26 1.61 -56.61 7.20
N LEU A 27 1.91 -55.38 6.80
CA LEU A 27 1.28 -54.72 5.64
C LEU A 27 1.57 -55.47 4.34
N ALA A 28 2.81 -55.90 4.14
CA ALA A 28 3.19 -56.67 2.96
C ALA A 28 2.48 -58.03 2.91
N ASP A 29 2.37 -58.73 4.04
CA ASP A 29 1.66 -60.01 4.16
C ASP A 29 0.18 -59.86 3.85
N ARG A 30 -0.46 -58.82 4.37
CA ARG A 30 -1.90 -58.57 4.17
C ARG A 30 -2.27 -58.17 2.75
N HIS A 31 -1.47 -57.34 2.10
CA HIS A 31 -1.86 -56.68 0.85
C HIS A 31 -1.01 -57.02 -0.36
N TYR A 32 0.18 -57.58 -0.16
CA TYR A 32 1.18 -57.81 -1.20
C TYR A 32 1.80 -59.21 -1.13
N GLN A 33 1.12 -60.18 -0.52
CA GLN A 33 1.56 -61.58 -0.42
C GLN A 33 2.96 -61.74 0.21
N GLY A 34 3.28 -60.89 1.19
CA GLY A 34 4.57 -60.84 1.87
C GLY A 34 5.68 -60.15 1.09
N ASN A 35 5.38 -59.58 -0.08
CA ASN A 35 6.37 -58.86 -0.88
C ASN A 35 6.57 -57.43 -0.36
N VAL A 36 7.50 -57.28 0.59
CA VAL A 36 7.88 -55.99 1.19
C VAL A 36 8.36 -54.98 0.14
N SER A 37 9.09 -55.42 -0.88
CA SER A 37 9.58 -54.50 -1.92
C SER A 37 8.46 -53.92 -2.77
N LEU A 38 7.43 -54.73 -3.08
CA LEU A 38 6.25 -54.27 -3.81
C LEU A 38 5.40 -53.34 -2.94
N CYS A 39 5.22 -53.68 -1.67
CA CYS A 39 4.52 -52.84 -0.68
C CYS A 39 5.14 -51.43 -0.59
N LEU A 40 6.47 -51.34 -0.52
CA LEU A 40 7.17 -50.06 -0.46
C LEU A 40 7.03 -49.26 -1.76
N ARG A 41 7.16 -49.89 -2.93
CA ARG A 41 6.98 -49.19 -4.21
C ARG A 41 5.57 -48.64 -4.35
N ALA A 42 4.57 -49.42 -3.98
CA ALA A 42 3.17 -48.99 -4.01
C ALA A 42 2.92 -47.82 -3.05
N ALA A 43 3.45 -47.88 -1.82
CA ALA A 43 3.33 -46.78 -0.85
C ALA A 43 4.02 -45.50 -1.32
N ILE A 44 5.19 -45.60 -1.96
CA ILE A 44 5.89 -44.45 -2.55
C ILE A 44 5.09 -43.84 -3.70
N GLU A 45 4.54 -44.68 -4.57
CA GLU A 45 3.74 -44.22 -5.71
C GLU A 45 2.45 -43.54 -5.26
N ASP A 46 1.71 -44.15 -4.33
CA ASP A 46 0.49 -43.60 -3.74
C ASP A 46 0.76 -42.26 -3.03
N HIS A 47 1.87 -42.18 -2.27
CA HIS A 47 2.27 -40.92 -1.64
C HIS A 47 2.64 -39.85 -2.68
N ARG A 48 3.33 -40.23 -3.76
CA ARG A 48 3.65 -39.34 -4.88
C ARG A 48 2.39 -38.81 -5.56
N GLU A 49 1.41 -39.67 -5.82
CA GLU A 49 0.11 -39.27 -6.37
C GLU A 49 -0.66 -38.34 -5.43
N SER A 50 -0.65 -38.63 -4.13
CA SER A 50 -1.26 -37.78 -3.10
C SER A 50 -0.64 -36.38 -3.06
N LEU A 51 0.70 -36.30 -3.01
CA LEU A 51 1.43 -35.02 -3.04
C LEU A 51 1.17 -34.24 -4.34
N ASN A 52 1.18 -34.92 -5.48
CA ASN A 52 0.88 -34.31 -6.76
C ASN A 52 -0.58 -33.82 -6.84
N GLY A 53 -1.52 -34.58 -6.27
CA GLY A 53 -2.93 -34.20 -6.17
C GLY A 53 -3.14 -32.96 -5.30
N GLN A 54 -2.49 -32.92 -4.13
CA GLN A 54 -2.49 -31.75 -3.25
C GLN A 54 -1.85 -30.53 -3.91
N GLY A 55 -0.72 -30.72 -4.61
CA GLY A 55 -0.05 -29.67 -5.37
C GLY A 55 -0.94 -29.09 -6.47
N LYS A 56 -1.63 -29.94 -7.24
CA LYS A 56 -2.60 -29.50 -8.26
C LYS A 56 -3.78 -28.72 -7.68
N LEU A 57 -4.30 -29.13 -6.53
CA LEU A 57 -5.38 -28.40 -5.87
C LEU A 57 -4.90 -27.05 -5.33
N ALA A 58 -3.68 -26.99 -4.79
CA ALA A 58 -3.09 -25.74 -4.33
C ALA A 58 -2.84 -24.75 -5.49
N THR A 59 -2.33 -25.23 -6.63
CA THR A 59 -2.13 -24.37 -7.81
C THR A 59 -3.44 -23.88 -8.41
N GLN A 60 -4.49 -24.72 -8.44
CA GLN A 60 -5.83 -24.30 -8.88
C GLN A 60 -6.43 -23.23 -7.96
N ARG A 61 -6.27 -23.36 -6.64
CA ARG A 61 -6.73 -22.35 -5.69
C ARG A 61 -5.98 -21.03 -5.85
N LEU A 62 -4.65 -21.10 -6.04
CA LEU A 62 -3.84 -19.92 -6.32
C LEU A 62 -4.25 -19.24 -7.63
N ALA A 63 -4.49 -20.01 -8.69
CA ALA A 63 -4.98 -19.47 -9.97
C ALA A 63 -6.31 -18.72 -9.80
N GLY A 64 -7.27 -19.33 -9.09
CA GLY A 64 -8.55 -18.66 -8.81
C GLY A 64 -8.42 -17.39 -7.95
N GLN A 65 -7.48 -17.37 -6.99
CA GLN A 65 -7.17 -16.17 -6.22
C GLN A 65 -6.56 -15.07 -7.09
N VAL A 66 -5.62 -15.41 -7.97
CA VAL A 66 -5.03 -14.46 -8.92
C VAL A 66 -6.08 -13.88 -9.85
N ASP A 67 -7.00 -14.70 -10.36
CA ASP A 67 -8.11 -14.23 -11.19
C ASP A 67 -9.03 -13.28 -10.43
N SER A 68 -9.34 -13.58 -9.16
CA SER A 68 -10.16 -12.67 -8.33
C SER A 68 -9.48 -11.33 -8.07
N ILE A 69 -8.15 -11.34 -7.84
CA ILE A 69 -7.36 -10.12 -7.67
C ILE A 69 -7.33 -9.30 -8.96
N ARG A 70 -7.20 -9.97 -10.12
CA ARG A 70 -7.26 -9.30 -11.43
C ARG A 70 -8.60 -8.58 -11.63
N ILE A 71 -9.71 -9.25 -11.30
CA ILE A 71 -11.05 -8.65 -11.41
C ILE A 71 -11.18 -7.44 -10.47
N GLN A 72 -10.73 -7.57 -9.21
CA GLN A 72 -10.73 -6.45 -8.26
C GLN A 72 -9.86 -5.28 -8.73
N GLN A 73 -8.73 -5.56 -9.38
CA GLN A 73 -7.88 -4.52 -9.94
C GLN A 73 -8.56 -3.81 -11.10
N GLU A 74 -9.27 -4.53 -11.97
CA GLU A 74 -10.06 -3.94 -13.06
C GLU A 74 -11.16 -3.03 -12.50
N GLU A 75 -11.90 -3.47 -11.48
CA GLU A 75 -12.93 -2.68 -10.81
C GLU A 75 -12.37 -1.42 -10.14
N ILE A 76 -11.25 -1.53 -9.42
CA ILE A 76 -10.57 -0.37 -8.81
C ILE A 76 -10.07 0.61 -9.89
N LEU A 77 -9.56 0.11 -11.02
CA LEU A 77 -9.12 0.98 -12.11
C LEU A 77 -10.31 1.72 -12.73
N ASP A 78 -11.44 1.04 -12.91
CA ASP A 78 -12.66 1.64 -13.41
C ASP A 78 -13.16 2.74 -12.44
N GLU A 79 -13.22 2.46 -11.13
CA GLU A 79 -13.57 3.45 -10.09
C GLU A 79 -12.60 4.64 -10.11
N ILE A 80 -11.29 4.41 -10.23
CA ILE A 80 -10.29 5.48 -10.32
C ILE A 80 -10.52 6.32 -11.58
N THR A 81 -10.87 5.69 -12.71
CA THR A 81 -11.17 6.44 -13.94
C THR A 81 -12.45 7.26 -13.85
N GLU A 82 -13.48 6.74 -13.19
CA GLU A 82 -14.73 7.45 -12.90
C GLU A 82 -14.46 8.66 -12.00
N ILE A 83 -13.79 8.46 -10.86
CA ILE A 83 -13.39 9.53 -9.94
C ILE A 83 -12.52 10.56 -10.66
N ARG A 84 -11.59 10.12 -11.52
CA ARG A 84 -10.75 11.03 -12.31
C ARG A 84 -11.59 11.84 -13.29
N GLY A 85 -12.61 11.25 -13.90
CA GLY A 85 -13.59 11.95 -14.74
C GLY A 85 -14.32 13.03 -13.95
N GLU A 86 -14.85 12.69 -12.78
CA GLU A 86 -15.54 13.64 -11.89
C GLU A 86 -14.62 14.78 -11.43
N ILE A 87 -13.37 14.48 -11.05
CA ILE A 87 -12.39 15.50 -10.61
C ILE A 87 -11.96 16.42 -11.77
N LEU A 88 -11.84 15.90 -13.00
CA LEU A 88 -11.50 16.70 -14.18
C LEU A 88 -12.69 17.50 -14.73
N GLU A 89 -13.93 17.09 -14.41
CA GLU A 89 -15.14 17.80 -14.81
C GLU A 89 -15.63 18.83 -13.78
N VAL A 90 -14.99 18.98 -12.61
CA VAL A 90 -15.27 20.13 -11.74
C VAL A 90 -14.91 21.41 -12.51
N PRO A 91 -15.90 22.23 -12.90
CA PRO A 91 -15.59 23.50 -13.51
C PRO A 91 -14.79 24.30 -12.49
N GLN A 92 -13.67 24.90 -12.90
CA GLN A 92 -12.84 25.74 -12.01
C GLN A 92 -13.64 26.83 -11.26
N ASP A 93 -14.85 27.13 -11.72
CA ASP A 93 -15.81 28.04 -11.08
C ASP A 93 -16.34 27.53 -9.72
N GLU A 94 -16.47 26.22 -9.47
CA GLU A 94 -16.99 25.70 -8.19
C GLU A 94 -15.95 25.71 -7.06
N ILE A 95 -14.66 25.51 -7.39
CA ILE A 95 -13.56 25.63 -6.42
C ILE A 95 -13.38 27.10 -6.01
N ALA A 96 -13.56 28.04 -6.93
CA ALA A 96 -13.58 29.47 -6.62
C ALA A 96 -14.78 29.85 -5.73
N SER A 97 -15.95 29.23 -5.95
CA SER A 97 -17.16 29.50 -5.17
C SER A 97 -17.06 28.98 -3.73
N SER A 98 -16.54 27.77 -3.53
CA SER A 98 -16.36 27.18 -2.19
C SER A 98 -15.21 27.80 -1.39
N LYS A 99 -14.13 28.27 -2.05
CA LYS A 99 -13.07 29.05 -1.37
C LYS A 99 -13.48 30.49 -1.03
N ARG A 100 -14.51 31.04 -1.68
CA ARG A 100 -15.08 32.36 -1.34
C ARG A 100 -15.98 32.34 -0.11
N LEU A 101 -16.46 31.17 0.33
CA LEU A 101 -17.29 31.07 1.54
C LEU A 101 -16.44 31.43 2.77
N GLY A 102 -16.54 32.69 3.21
CA GLY A 102 -15.87 33.22 4.41
C GLY A 102 -14.76 34.25 4.14
N MET A 103 -14.42 34.52 2.87
CA MET A 103 -13.46 35.56 2.51
C MET A 103 -14.17 36.87 2.14
N SER A 104 -13.67 38.00 2.64
CA SER A 104 -14.07 39.31 2.12
C SER A 104 -13.50 39.54 0.71
N ASP A 105 -14.06 40.49 -0.04
CA ASP A 105 -13.56 40.84 -1.38
C ASP A 105 -12.07 41.25 -1.34
N GLU A 106 -11.63 41.89 -0.26
CA GLU A 106 -10.24 42.30 -0.03
C GLU A 106 -9.34 41.08 0.17
N MET A 107 -9.78 40.08 0.95
CA MET A 107 -9.05 38.82 1.13
C MET A 107 -8.95 38.02 -0.16
N TRP A 108 -10.03 37.94 -0.93
CA TRP A 108 -10.03 37.20 -2.18
C TRP A 108 -9.06 37.81 -3.19
N ARG A 109 -8.97 39.15 -3.25
CA ARG A 109 -8.00 39.86 -4.09
C ARG A 109 -6.57 39.58 -3.67
N LEU A 110 -6.28 39.60 -2.36
CA LEU A 110 -4.97 39.24 -1.82
C LEU A 110 -4.60 37.78 -2.12
N TYR A 111 -5.51 36.84 -1.82
CA TYR A 111 -5.31 35.41 -2.06
C TYR A 111 -5.10 35.11 -3.54
N SER A 112 -5.91 35.69 -4.43
CA SER A 112 -5.81 35.49 -5.87
C SER A 112 -4.47 36.00 -6.41
N ARG A 113 -3.99 37.16 -5.94
CA ARG A 113 -2.67 37.67 -6.33
C ARG A 113 -1.51 36.82 -5.82
N MET A 114 -1.58 36.32 -4.59
CA MET A 114 -0.57 35.39 -4.08
C MET A 114 -0.58 34.05 -4.83
N ASN A 115 -1.75 33.61 -5.30
CA ASN A 115 -1.87 32.40 -6.11
C ASN A 115 -1.27 32.56 -7.52
N GLU A 116 -1.40 33.74 -8.12
CA GLU A 116 -0.78 34.07 -9.41
C GLU A 116 0.73 34.36 -9.29
N ALA A 117 1.17 34.86 -8.14
CA ALA A 117 2.57 35.19 -7.90
C ALA A 117 3.40 33.92 -7.74
N LYS A 118 4.42 33.75 -8.60
CA LYS A 118 5.40 32.64 -8.54
C LYS A 118 6.36 32.71 -7.36
N ARG A 119 6.30 33.78 -6.55
CA ARG A 119 7.21 34.04 -5.43
C ARG A 119 6.42 34.65 -4.27
N PRO A 120 6.87 34.42 -3.02
CA PRO A 120 6.30 35.08 -1.84
C PRO A 120 6.40 36.60 -1.93
N LEU A 121 5.27 37.27 -1.68
CA LEU A 121 5.12 38.72 -1.81
C LEU A 121 5.28 39.42 -0.47
N ARG A 122 5.88 40.61 -0.48
CA ARG A 122 5.89 41.51 0.70
C ARG A 122 4.60 42.28 0.80
N VAL A 123 4.32 42.82 1.99
CA VAL A 123 3.17 43.73 2.19
C VAL A 123 3.23 44.91 1.23
N ASP A 124 4.41 45.47 1.00
CA ASP A 124 4.61 46.58 0.07
C ASP A 124 4.26 46.18 -1.37
N ASP A 125 4.67 44.97 -1.81
CA ASP A 125 4.34 44.46 -3.15
C ASP A 125 2.82 44.28 -3.31
N LEU A 126 2.13 43.85 -2.25
CA LEU A 126 0.68 43.68 -2.25
C LEU A 126 -0.05 45.03 -2.31
N ILE A 127 0.45 46.04 -1.60
CA ILE A 127 -0.09 47.41 -1.63
C ILE A 127 0.05 48.01 -3.03
N GLU A 128 1.25 47.91 -3.62
CA GLU A 128 1.52 48.45 -4.95
C GLU A 128 0.70 47.74 -6.04
N GLN A 129 0.58 46.41 -5.98
CA GLN A 129 -0.09 45.63 -7.02
C GLN A 129 -1.62 45.64 -6.93
N LEU A 130 -2.18 45.85 -5.75
CA LEU A 130 -3.64 45.86 -5.53
C LEU A 130 -4.21 47.28 -5.40
N GLU A 131 -3.35 48.31 -5.36
CA GLU A 131 -3.72 49.70 -5.10
C GLU A 131 -4.58 49.85 -3.83
N LEU A 132 -4.35 48.98 -2.84
CA LEU A 132 -5.09 48.96 -1.58
C LEU A 132 -4.28 49.66 -0.48
N PRO A 133 -4.89 50.51 0.36
CA PRO A 133 -4.18 51.14 1.45
C PRO A 133 -3.77 50.08 2.50
N LEU A 134 -2.63 50.31 3.18
CA LEU A 134 -2.11 49.43 4.24
C LEU A 134 -3.15 49.08 5.31
N SER A 135 -4.05 50.02 5.63
CA SER A 135 -5.14 49.85 6.59
C SER A 135 -6.17 48.79 6.21
N ARG A 136 -6.24 48.40 4.94
CA ARG A 136 -7.10 47.32 4.41
C ARG A 136 -6.31 46.03 4.19
N VAL A 137 -5.06 46.15 3.76
CA VAL A 137 -4.19 44.99 3.50
C VAL A 137 -3.84 44.25 4.79
N GLN A 138 -3.45 44.95 5.86
CA GLN A 138 -3.02 44.28 7.10
C GLN A 138 -4.12 43.47 7.79
N PRO A 139 -5.35 43.99 8.00
CA PRO A 139 -6.41 43.20 8.61
C PRO A 139 -6.84 42.00 7.76
N ALA A 140 -6.93 42.18 6.44
CA ALA A 140 -7.29 41.10 5.53
C ALA A 140 -6.20 40.01 5.48
N LEU A 141 -4.93 40.42 5.49
CA LEU A 141 -3.79 39.50 5.55
C LEU A 141 -3.73 38.76 6.89
N GLY A 142 -3.97 39.44 8.01
CA GLY A 142 -4.05 38.81 9.34
C GLY A 142 -5.15 37.75 9.39
N GLN A 143 -6.33 38.06 8.87
CA GLN A 143 -7.43 37.09 8.81
C GLN A 143 -7.13 35.90 7.88
N LEU A 144 -6.41 36.12 6.76
CA LEU A 144 -5.94 35.04 5.90
C LEU A 144 -4.90 34.13 6.58
N ILE A 145 -4.07 34.68 7.46
CA ILE A 145 -3.08 33.93 8.26
C ILE A 145 -3.80 33.14 9.37
N ASP A 146 -4.71 33.78 10.10
CA ASP A 146 -5.49 33.15 11.17
C ASP A 146 -6.32 31.95 10.65
N GLN A 147 -6.80 32.05 9.42
CA GLN A 147 -7.56 30.99 8.73
C GLN A 147 -6.66 29.98 7.99
N ALA A 148 -5.33 30.10 8.12
CA ALA A 148 -4.33 29.24 7.49
C ALA A 148 -4.38 29.19 5.95
N TYR A 149 -4.94 30.22 5.29
CA TYR A 149 -4.92 30.35 3.83
C TYR A 149 -3.58 30.88 3.29
N VAL A 150 -2.84 31.60 4.14
CA VAL A 150 -1.55 32.24 3.82
C VAL A 150 -0.59 31.99 4.97
N VAL A 151 0.69 31.76 4.65
CA VAL A 151 1.77 31.57 5.64
C VAL A 151 2.89 32.57 5.41
N GLU A 152 3.52 32.99 6.50
CA GLU A 152 4.81 33.69 6.44
C GLU A 152 5.90 32.65 6.20
N ILE A 153 6.70 32.83 5.14
CA ILE A 153 7.62 31.78 4.65
C ILE A 153 8.99 31.83 5.35
N GLU A 154 9.40 33.00 5.83
CA GLU A 154 10.60 33.17 6.64
C GLU A 154 10.25 34.10 7.80
N GLU A 155 10.43 33.62 9.02
CA GLU A 155 10.17 34.34 10.27
C GLU A 155 10.93 35.68 10.27
N GLY A 156 10.22 36.80 10.17
CA GLY A 156 10.80 38.15 10.16
C GLY A 156 11.15 38.72 8.78
N SER A 157 10.89 38.00 7.68
CA SER A 157 11.05 38.53 6.32
C SER A 157 9.84 39.33 5.84
N HIS A 158 8.70 39.23 6.54
CA HIS A 158 7.41 39.80 6.16
C HIS A 158 7.00 39.42 4.72
N ARG A 159 7.37 38.20 4.29
CA ARG A 159 6.99 37.62 3.00
C ARG A 159 5.92 36.57 3.19
N TYR A 160 4.84 36.74 2.45
CA TYR A 160 3.64 35.92 2.56
C TYR A 160 3.42 35.14 1.27
N GLY A 161 3.04 33.87 1.41
CA GLY A 161 2.73 33.00 0.29
C GLY A 161 1.74 31.92 0.66
N LEU A 162 1.30 31.15 -0.33
CA LEU A 162 0.39 30.04 -0.10
C LEU A 162 1.10 28.88 0.63
N PRO A 163 0.37 28.10 1.46
CA PRO A 163 0.87 26.88 2.05
C PRO A 163 1.41 25.94 0.96
N GLY A 164 2.67 25.48 1.09
CA GLY A 164 3.31 24.59 0.13
C GLY A 164 4.42 25.23 -0.72
N TYR A 165 4.63 26.54 -0.65
CA TYR A 165 5.77 27.21 -1.28
C TYR A 165 7.14 26.85 -0.66
N CYS A 166 7.18 26.15 0.47
CA CYS A 166 8.39 25.89 1.27
C CYS A 166 9.25 24.68 0.85
N GLN A 167 9.18 24.17 -0.39
CA GLN A 167 9.95 22.96 -0.78
C GLN A 167 10.95 23.10 -1.93
N THR A 168 11.26 24.29 -2.43
CA THR A 168 12.29 24.44 -3.47
C THR A 168 13.33 25.48 -3.07
N GLY A 169 14.18 25.16 -2.09
CA GLY A 169 15.24 26.07 -1.67
C GLY A 169 16.23 25.45 -0.70
N GLY A 170 17.07 24.53 -1.18
CA GLY A 170 18.39 24.28 -0.56
C GLY A 170 18.58 22.93 0.10
N PHE A 171 19.01 21.93 -0.70
CA PHE A 171 20.07 21.00 -0.33
C PHE A 171 20.80 20.59 -1.62
N ASN A 172 21.67 21.48 -2.07
CA ASN A 172 22.83 21.14 -2.88
C ASN A 172 24.03 21.72 -2.13
N GLU A 173 24.61 20.89 -1.25
CA GLU A 173 26.03 20.87 -0.91
C GLU A 173 26.43 19.42 -0.66
#